data_AF-A0A3M1Z8J3-F1
#
_entry.id   AF-A0A3M1Z8J3-F1
#
_cell.length_a   1.000
_cell.length_b   1.000
_cell.length_c   1.000
_cell.angle_alpha   90.00
_cell.angle_beta   90.00
_cell.angle_gamma   90.00
#
_symmetry.space_group_name_H-M   'P 1'
#
loop_
_entity.id
_entity.type
_entity.pdbx_description
1 polymer ?
#
loop_
_entity_poly.entity_id
_entity_poly.type
_entity_poly.pdbx_seq_one_letter_code
_entity_poly.pdbx_strand_id
1 'polypeptide(L)'
;DALLVKPLAITPEHPQLGDTLNITLAIRPLQALSPTLNLMLHLYGTQTPYEGGELWAQGDRWLCPLYINERALRDTFYIQTFTLTLPDSLPPDTYSLAIGIYDRESGERLSLPDRTTYTFVSSFSIRPAN
;
A
#
# COMPACT_ATOMS: atom_id res chain seq x y z
N ASP A 1 6.01 -12.94 -9.07
CA ASP A 1 5.78 -13.11 -7.62
C ASP A 1 6.81 -12.32 -6.83
N ALA A 2 6.74 -10.99 -6.83
CA ALA A 2 7.87 -10.19 -6.33
C ALA A 2 7.93 -10.09 -4.78
N LEU A 3 6.78 -9.96 -4.10
CA LEU A 3 6.69 -9.70 -2.66
C LEU A 3 5.55 -10.47 -1.98
N LEU A 4 5.75 -10.76 -0.68
CA LEU A 4 4.69 -11.04 0.29
C LEU A 4 4.51 -9.80 1.17
N VAL A 5 3.26 -9.36 1.36
CA VAL A 5 2.95 -8.19 2.22
C VAL A 5 1.95 -8.60 3.30
N LYS A 6 2.17 -8.10 4.53
CA LYS A 6 1.25 -8.26 5.65
C LYS A 6 1.03 -6.92 6.36
N PRO A 7 -0.22 -6.52 6.63
CA PRO A 7 -0.49 -5.39 7.53
C PRO A 7 -0.03 -5.73 8.95
N LEU A 8 0.59 -4.77 9.63
CA LEU A 8 0.92 -4.87 11.06
C LEU A 8 0.07 -3.92 11.91
N ALA A 9 -0.08 -2.68 11.46
CA ALA A 9 -0.87 -1.68 12.17
C ALA A 9 -1.37 -0.59 11.20
N ILE A 10 -2.57 -0.07 11.48
CA ILE A 10 -3.10 1.16 10.91
C ILE A 10 -3.54 2.03 12.07
N THR A 11 -2.97 3.23 12.16
CA THR A 11 -3.31 4.17 13.24
C THR A 11 -3.77 5.51 12.67
N PRO A 12 -4.89 6.06 13.16
CA PRO A 12 -5.77 5.49 14.18
C PRO A 12 -6.56 4.26 13.67
N GLU A 13 -6.99 3.38 14.58
CA GLU A 13 -7.80 2.19 14.25
C GLU A 13 -9.22 2.54 13.77
N HIS A 14 -9.69 3.72 14.15
CA HIS A 14 -10.98 4.29 13.73
C HIS A 14 -10.75 5.66 13.09
N PRO A 15 -10.36 5.71 11.81
CA PRO A 15 -10.11 6.97 11.12
C PRO A 15 -11.32 7.89 11.03
N GLN A 16 -11.04 9.18 11.12
CA GLN A 16 -11.96 10.28 10.87
C GLN A 16 -11.49 11.10 9.66
N LEU A 17 -12.36 11.98 9.17
CA LEU A 17 -12.02 12.91 8.10
C LEU A 17 -10.85 13.81 8.50
N GLY A 18 -9.93 14.04 7.57
CA GLY A 18 -8.71 14.83 7.81
C GLY A 18 -7.60 14.09 8.57
N ASP A 19 -7.86 12.88 9.08
CA ASP A 19 -6.82 12.10 9.75
C ASP A 19 -5.66 11.79 8.82
N THR A 20 -4.45 11.78 9.37
CA THR A 20 -3.30 11.16 8.73
C THR A 20 -3.09 9.77 9.27
N LEU A 21 -3.33 8.78 8.42
CA LEU A 21 -3.10 7.38 8.70
C LEU A 21 -1.61 7.09 8.68
N ASN A 22 -1.12 6.38 9.70
CA ASN A 22 0.15 5.66 9.63
C ASN A 22 -0.13 4.19 9.40
N ILE A 23 0.29 3.67 8.25
CA ILE A 23 0.10 2.27 7.84
C ILE A 23 1.45 1.58 7.91
N THR A 24 1.61 0.62 8.82
CA THR A 24 2.83 -0.16 8.97
C THR A 24 2.64 -1.55 8.38
N LEU A 25 3.50 -1.91 7.43
CA LEU A 25 3.45 -3.17 6.69
C LEU A 25 4.75 -3.96 6.91
N ALA A 26 4.63 -5.27 7.02
CA ALA A 26 5.74 -6.21 6.90
C ALA A 26 5.82 -6.70 5.45
N ILE A 27 6.98 -6.51 4.83
CA ILE A 27 7.21 -6.76 3.40
C ILE A 27 8.38 -7.72 3.25
N ARG A 28 8.17 -8.83 2.55
CA ARG A 28 9.19 -9.84 2.31
C ARG A 28 9.37 -10.08 0.81
N PRO A 29 10.54 -9.77 0.23
CA PRO A 29 10.84 -10.15 -1.13
C PRO A 29 10.95 -11.66 -1.29
N LEU A 30 10.39 -12.16 -2.38
CA LEU A 30 10.46 -13.58 -2.75
C LEU A 30 11.56 -13.83 -3.80
N GLN A 31 12.10 -12.75 -4.36
CA GLN A 31 13.18 -12.76 -5.35
C GLN A 31 14.08 -11.53 -5.15
N ALA A 32 15.21 -11.50 -5.87
CA ALA A 32 16.02 -10.29 -5.94
C ALA A 32 15.19 -9.15 -6.56
N LEU A 33 15.32 -7.96 -5.99
CA LEU A 33 14.56 -6.78 -6.39
C LEU A 33 15.50 -5.75 -7.03
N SER A 34 14.97 -5.02 -8.00
CA SER A 34 15.68 -3.88 -8.58
C SER A 34 15.71 -2.70 -7.60
N PRO A 35 16.81 -1.93 -7.52
CA PRO A 35 16.88 -0.70 -6.71
C PRO A 35 15.94 0.42 -7.18
N THR A 36 15.33 0.24 -8.35
CA THR A 36 14.36 1.15 -8.96
C THR A 36 12.93 0.90 -8.50
N LEU A 37 12.67 -0.15 -7.71
CA LEU A 37 11.31 -0.47 -7.29
C LEU A 37 10.79 0.48 -6.22
N ASN A 38 9.58 0.99 -6.47
CA ASN A 38 8.77 1.74 -5.53
C ASN A 38 7.56 0.93 -5.09
N LEU A 39 7.14 1.16 -3.86
CA LEU A 39 5.87 0.72 -3.32
C LEU A 39 4.85 1.84 -3.49
N MET A 40 3.68 1.50 -4.01
CA MET A 40 2.52 2.38 -4.04
C MET A 40 1.51 1.89 -3.00
N LEU A 41 1.00 2.80 -2.17
CA LEU A 41 -0.13 2.53 -1.29
C LEU A 41 -1.28 3.43 -1.69
N HIS A 42 -2.41 2.84 -2.06
CA HIS A 42 -3.57 3.54 -2.57
C HIS A 42 -4.78 3.30 -1.67
N LEU A 43 -5.59 4.35 -1.50
CA LEU A 43 -6.89 4.30 -0.87
C LEU A 43 -7.97 4.37 -1.94
N TYR A 44 -8.78 3.32 -2.02
CA TYR A 44 -9.90 3.23 -2.95
C TYR A 44 -11.24 3.30 -2.22
N GLY A 45 -12.24 3.91 -2.86
CA GLY A 45 -13.63 3.90 -2.39
C GLY A 45 -14.33 2.56 -2.63
N THR A 46 -15.67 2.57 -2.59
CA THR A 46 -16.48 1.41 -2.96
C THR A 46 -16.25 1.02 -4.43
N GLN A 47 -16.28 -0.30 -4.68
CA GLN A 47 -15.80 -0.97 -5.89
C GLN A 47 -14.28 -1.09 -5.93
N THR A 48 -13.78 -2.24 -6.38
CA THR A 48 -12.33 -2.42 -6.53
C THR A 48 -11.81 -1.49 -7.64
N PRO A 49 -10.49 -1.20 -7.68
CA PRO A 49 -9.89 -0.41 -8.76
C PRO A 49 -10.24 -0.90 -10.17
N TYR A 50 -10.44 -2.22 -10.35
CA TYR A 50 -10.80 -2.81 -11.64
C TYR A 50 -12.29 -2.64 -12.00
N GLU A 51 -13.13 -2.43 -10.99
CA GLU A 51 -14.56 -2.18 -11.16
C GLU A 51 -14.88 -0.69 -11.28
N GLY A 52 -13.86 0.19 -11.19
CA GLY A 52 -14.01 1.64 -11.29
C GLY A 52 -13.91 2.38 -9.95
N GLY A 53 -13.40 1.73 -8.90
CA GLY A 53 -13.19 2.34 -7.59
C GLY A 53 -12.33 3.61 -7.66
N GLU A 54 -12.86 4.70 -7.12
CA GLU A 54 -12.18 6.01 -7.11
C GLU A 54 -10.95 5.99 -6.21
N LEU A 55 -9.84 6.56 -6.69
CA LEU A 55 -8.61 6.75 -5.91
C LEU A 55 -8.73 8.03 -5.08
N TRP A 56 -8.84 7.87 -3.75
CA TRP A 56 -9.04 8.99 -2.82
C TRP A 56 -7.74 9.53 -2.23
N ALA A 57 -6.75 8.67 -2.02
CA ALA A 57 -5.45 9.06 -1.49
C ALA A 57 -4.38 8.08 -1.97
N GLN A 58 -3.13 8.54 -2.05
CA GLN A 58 -1.99 7.70 -2.39
C GLN A 58 -0.73 8.13 -1.64
N GLY A 59 0.17 7.17 -1.46
CA GLY A 59 1.39 7.34 -0.69
C GLY A 59 2.47 6.41 -1.21
N ASP A 60 3.35 6.95 -2.02
CA ASP A 60 4.45 6.20 -2.61
C ASP A 60 5.68 6.26 -1.72
N ARG A 61 6.41 5.14 -1.65
CA ARG A 61 7.69 5.08 -0.95
C ARG A 61 8.66 4.23 -1.73
N TRP A 62 9.93 4.65 -1.73
CA TRP A 62 11.01 3.79 -2.14
C TRP A 62 11.03 2.57 -1.24
N LEU A 63 11.27 1.39 -1.82
CA LEU A 63 11.67 0.27 -0.99
C LEU A 63 12.99 0.65 -0.32
N CYS A 64 13.10 0.48 0.99
CA CYS A 64 14.22 1.03 1.75
C CYS A 64 15.58 0.58 1.14
N PRO A 65 16.44 1.51 0.66
CA PRO A 65 17.62 1.19 -0.15
C PRO A 65 18.66 0.31 0.53
N LEU A 66 18.72 0.35 1.87
CA LEU A 66 19.61 -0.50 2.67
C LEU A 66 19.34 -2.00 2.47
N TYR A 67 18.19 -2.36 1.90
CA TYR A 67 17.74 -3.73 1.69
C TYR A 67 17.67 -4.14 0.22
N ILE A 68 18.14 -3.28 -0.71
CA ILE A 68 18.21 -3.57 -2.16
C ILE A 68 19.65 -3.80 -2.63
N ASN A 69 20.56 -4.21 -1.74
CA ASN A 69 21.82 -4.78 -2.18
C ASN A 69 21.60 -6.25 -2.61
N GLU A 70 22.57 -6.87 -3.27
CA GLU A 70 22.52 -8.27 -3.73
C GLU A 70 22.26 -9.30 -2.60
N ARG A 71 22.20 -8.83 -1.35
CA ARG A 71 21.78 -9.54 -0.14
C ARG A 71 20.52 -8.94 0.48
N ALA A 72 19.54 -8.48 -0.29
CA ALA A 72 18.16 -8.50 0.18
C ALA A 72 17.99 -9.86 0.83
N LEU A 73 17.86 -9.89 2.16
CA LEU A 73 17.91 -11.13 2.92
C LEU A 73 16.66 -11.88 2.48
N ARG A 74 16.81 -12.78 1.51
CA ARG A 74 15.74 -13.64 1.05
C ARG A 74 15.12 -14.24 2.31
N ASP A 75 13.80 -14.14 2.40
CA ASP A 75 13.01 -14.56 3.56
C ASP A 75 13.00 -13.64 4.81
N THR A 76 13.54 -12.42 4.74
CA THR A 76 13.41 -11.42 5.82
C THR A 76 12.25 -10.45 5.58
N PHE A 77 11.49 -10.17 6.64
CA PHE A 77 10.49 -9.12 6.63
C PHE A 77 11.13 -7.76 6.93
N TYR A 78 10.81 -6.79 6.09
CA TYR A 78 11.10 -5.38 6.32
C TYR A 78 9.84 -4.68 6.81
N ILE A 79 10.00 -3.90 7.87
CA ILE A 79 8.90 -3.10 8.41
C ILE A 79 8.97 -1.72 7.78
N GLN A 80 7.91 -1.32 7.09
CA GLN A 80 7.84 -0.03 6.42
C GLN A 80 6.52 0.67 6.75
N THR A 81 6.63 1.94 7.12
CA THR A 81 5.49 2.79 7.45
C THR A 81 5.21 3.76 6.31
N PHE A 82 3.94 3.87 5.95
CA PHE A 82 3.38 4.79 4.99
C PHE A 82 2.49 5.80 5.72
N THR A 83 2.41 6.99 5.16
CA THR A 83 1.54 8.06 5.65
C THR A 83 0.54 8.41 4.56
N LEU A 84 -0.75 8.33 4.88
CA LEU A 84 -1.85 8.74 3.98
C LEU A 84 -2.74 9.74 4.71
N THR A 85 -2.85 10.95 4.20
CA THR A 85 -3.81 11.94 4.70
C THR A 85 -5.14 11.71 4.02
N LEU A 86 -6.20 11.52 4.80
CA LEU A 86 -7.57 11.37 4.29
C LEU A 86 -8.12 12.73 3.88
N PRO A 87 -8.64 12.88 2.65
CA PRO A 87 -9.37 14.08 2.26
C PRO A 87 -10.50 14.42 3.22
N ASP A 88 -10.67 15.70 3.54
CA ASP A 88 -11.79 16.20 4.36
C ASP A 88 -13.16 15.99 3.67
N SER A 89 -13.15 15.80 2.35
CA SER A 89 -14.33 15.56 1.52
C SER A 89 -14.65 14.07 1.31
N LEU A 90 -14.02 13.16 2.05
CA LEU A 90 -14.33 11.73 1.95
C LEU A 90 -15.81 11.52 2.33
N PRO A 91 -16.65 10.93 1.47
CA PRO A 91 -18.00 10.56 1.86
C PRO A 91 -17.99 9.45 2.94
N PRO A 92 -19.07 9.31 3.74
CA PRO A 92 -19.22 8.14 4.59
C PRO A 92 -19.34 6.87 3.74
N ASP A 93 -18.35 6.00 3.80
CA ASP A 93 -18.31 4.74 3.06
C ASP A 93 -17.25 3.78 3.63
N THR A 94 -17.11 2.60 3.03
CA THR A 94 -15.99 1.67 3.25
C THR A 94 -14.91 1.87 2.21
N TYR A 95 -13.68 1.99 2.70
CA TYR A 95 -12.50 2.23 1.90
C TYR A 95 -11.53 1.07 2.00
N SER A 96 -10.88 0.76 0.89
CA SER A 96 -9.91 -0.33 0.77
C SER A 96 -8.51 0.22 0.56
N LEU A 97 -7.56 -0.27 1.33
CA LEU A 97 -6.14 0.00 1.16
C LEU A 97 -5.52 -1.09 0.29
N ALA A 98 -4.93 -0.68 -0.82
CA ALA A 98 -4.23 -1.55 -1.74
C ALA A 98 -2.76 -1.17 -1.84
N ILE A 99 -1.88 -2.17 -1.82
CA ILE A 99 -0.45 -1.98 -2.07
C ILE A 99 -0.04 -2.65 -3.37
N GLY A 100 0.83 -2.00 -4.12
CA GLY A 100 1.51 -2.63 -5.24
C GLY A 100 2.94 -2.14 -5.38
N ILE A 101 3.59 -2.61 -6.45
CA ILE A 101 4.98 -2.32 -6.74
C ILE A 101 5.05 -1.86 -8.18
N TYR A 102 5.88 -0.85 -8.43
CA TYR A 102 6.21 -0.46 -9.79
C TYR A 102 7.69 -0.14 -9.90
N ASP A 103 8.22 -0.33 -11.10
CA ASP A 103 9.54 0.17 -11.45
C ASP A 103 9.45 1.67 -11.72
N ARG A 104 10.21 2.48 -10.99
CA ARG A 104 10.09 3.95 -11.06
C ARG A 104 10.62 4.56 -12.35
N GLU A 105 11.47 3.84 -13.09
CA GLU A 105 12.08 4.35 -14.31
C GLU A 105 11.14 4.16 -15.50
N SER A 106 10.53 2.99 -15.60
CA SER A 106 9.58 2.62 -16.65
C SER A 106 8.12 2.96 -16.30
N GLY A 107 7.79 3.06 -15.02
CA GLY A 107 6.41 3.14 -14.52
C GLY A 107 5.67 1.80 -14.56
N GLU A 108 6.32 0.71 -14.97
CA GLU A 108 5.68 -0.59 -15.11
C GLU A 108 5.33 -1.18 -13.75
N ARG A 109 4.08 -1.64 -13.59
CA ARG A 109 3.64 -2.34 -12.38
C ARG A 109 4.09 -3.80 -12.43
N LEU A 110 4.68 -4.27 -11.34
CA LEU A 110 5.11 -5.67 -11.25
C LEU A 110 3.93 -6.57 -10.88
N SER A 111 3.93 -7.78 -11.43
CA SER A 111 2.95 -8.81 -11.08
C SER A 111 3.26 -9.47 -9.73
N LEU A 112 2.24 -9.53 -8.88
CA LEU A 112 2.17 -10.30 -7.64
C LEU A 112 1.93 -11.80 -7.92
N PRO A 113 2.00 -12.68 -6.90
CA PRO A 113 1.83 -14.12 -7.09
C PRO A 113 0.55 -14.59 -7.78
N ASP A 114 -0.54 -13.87 -7.58
CA ASP A 114 -1.83 -14.12 -8.21
C ASP A 114 -1.98 -13.44 -9.58
N ARG A 115 -0.89 -12.91 -10.15
CA ARG A 115 -0.82 -12.13 -11.40
C ARG A 115 -1.57 -10.80 -11.37
N THR A 116 -2.01 -10.34 -10.21
CA THR A 116 -2.47 -8.95 -10.03
C THR A 116 -1.28 -8.01 -9.95
N THR A 117 -1.51 -6.70 -10.02
CA THR A 117 -0.46 -5.68 -9.82
C THR A 117 -0.51 -5.00 -8.45
N TYR A 118 -1.46 -5.42 -7.62
CA TYR A 118 -1.65 -4.93 -6.26
C TYR A 118 -2.40 -5.96 -5.41
N THR A 119 -2.29 -5.87 -4.09
CA THR A 119 -3.07 -6.67 -3.15
C THR A 119 -3.71 -5.78 -2.10
N PHE A 120 -4.89 -6.17 -1.61
CA PHE A 120 -5.55 -5.47 -0.51
C PHE A 120 -4.88 -5.82 0.82
N VAL A 121 -4.55 -4.79 1.60
CA VAL A 121 -3.90 -4.95 2.91
C VAL A 121 -4.82 -4.66 4.08
N SER A 122 -5.86 -3.84 3.88
CA SER A 122 -6.87 -3.57 4.91
C SER A 122 -8.07 -2.85 4.31
N SER A 123 -9.12 -2.72 5.10
CA SER A 123 -10.24 -1.80 4.85
C SER A 123 -10.63 -1.09 6.15
N PHE A 124 -11.26 0.08 6.03
CA PHE A 124 -11.88 0.79 7.15
C PHE A 124 -13.12 1.54 6.67
N SER A 125 -14.01 1.91 7.59
CA SER A 125 -15.20 2.69 7.26
C SER A 125 -15.12 4.08 7.86
N ILE A 126 -15.45 5.09 7.05
CA ILE A 126 -15.72 6.44 7.54
C ILE A 126 -17.21 6.52 7.87
N ARG A 127 -17.51 6.94 9.09
CA ARG A 127 -18.88 7.12 9.56
C ARG A 127 -19.30 8.59 9.42
N PRO A 128 -20.61 8.86 9.29
CA PRO A 128 -21.11 10.22 9.40
C PRO A 128 -20.71 10.84 10.74
N ALA A 129 -20.46 12.16 10.76
CA ALA A 129 -20.42 12.89 12.01
C ALA A 129 -21.81 12.84 12.66
N ASN A 130 -21.86 12.48 13.94
CA ASN A 130 -23.09 12.47 14.74
C ASN A 130 -23.64 13.89 14.96
#